data_AF-U5BQP3-F1
#
_entry.id   AF-U5BQP3-F1
#
_cell.length_a   1.000
_cell.length_b   1.000
_cell.length_c   1.000
_cell.angle_alpha   90.00
_cell.angle_beta   90.00
_cell.angle_gamma   90.00
#
_symmetry.space_group_name_H-M   'P 1'
#
loop_
_entity.id
_entity.type
_entity.pdbx_description
1 polymer ?
#
loop_
_entity_poly.entity_id
_entity_poly.type
_entity_poly.pdbx_seq_one_letter_code
_entity_poly.pdbx_strand_id
1 'polypeptide(L)' 'QMVDFEGNEYFVFEVAGLKETDGFGKTHTTYVSKKVAAAKMKGSLKK' A
#
# COMPACT_ATOMS: atom_id res chain seq x y z
N GLN A 1 10.59 -2.59 3.01
CA GLN A 1 11.67 -3.05 3.92
C GLN A 1 11.50 -2.30 5.23
N MET A 2 11.69 -2.94 6.39
CA MET A 2 11.67 -2.24 7.68
C MET A 2 13.09 -1.76 8.01
N VAL A 3 13.23 -0.51 8.46
CA VAL A 3 14.52 0.13 8.77
C VAL A 3 14.40 0.78 10.15
N ASP A 4 15.34 0.48 11.04
CA ASP A 4 15.48 1.18 12.31
C ASP A 4 16.15 2.54 12.09
N PHE A 5 15.54 3.60 12.62
CA PHE A 5 16.09 4.94 12.65
C PHE A 5 15.72 5.61 13.98
N GLU A 6 16.73 6.03 14.74
CA GLU A 6 16.57 6.65 16.08
C GLU A 6 15.73 5.79 17.05
N GLY A 7 15.83 4.47 16.95
CA GLY A 7 15.08 3.53 17.79
C GLY A 7 13.60 3.35 17.39
N ASN A 8 13.20 3.86 16.23
CA ASN A 8 11.88 3.65 15.65
C ASN A 8 11.99 2.85 14.34
N GLU A 9 11.04 1.95 14.11
CA GLU A 9 11.00 1.10 12.91
C GLU A 9 10.12 1.73 11.82
N TYR A 10 10.71 2.01 10.65
CA TYR A 10 10.04 2.64 9.52
C TYR A 10 9.93 1.70 8.33
N PHE A 11 8.77 1.72 7.66
CA PHE A 11 8.59 1.05 6.40
C PHE A 11 9.03 1.96 5.25
N VAL A 12 10.13 1.60 4.60
CA VAL A 12 10.65 2.31 3.43
C VAL A 12 10.13 1.64 2.16
N PHE A 13 9.60 2.46 1.25
CA PHE A 13 9.12 2.07 -0.07
C PHE A 13 9.49 3.14 -1.10
N GLU A 14 9.62 2.70 -2.35
CA GLU A 14 9.93 3.58 -3.47
C GLU A 14 8.68 4.36 -3.92
N VAL A 15 8.90 5.60 -4.33
CA VAL A 15 7.84 6.52 -4.76
C VAL A 15 8.04 6.84 -6.23
N ALA A 16 6.98 6.74 -7.02
CA ALA A 16 7.04 7.11 -8.43
C ALA A 16 6.84 8.62 -8.58
N GLY A 17 7.77 9.26 -9.27
CA GLY A 17 7.62 10.65 -9.70
C GLY A 17 6.56 10.75 -10.80
N LEU A 18 5.70 11.75 -10.69
CA LEU A 18 4.73 12.08 -11.72
C LEU A 18 5.39 12.99 -12.76
N LYS A 19 5.07 12.77 -14.04
CA LYS A 19 5.56 13.61 -15.14
C LYS A 19 5.04 15.05 -15.05
N GLU A 20 3.81 15.20 -14.59
CA GLU A 20 3.16 16.48 -14.32
C GLU A 20 2.49 16.39 -12.95
N THR A 21 2.32 17.52 -12.28
CA THR A 21 1.60 17.58 -11.01
C THR A 21 0.18 17.02 -11.15
N ASP A 22 -0.27 16.25 -10.16
CA ASP A 22 -1.65 15.79 -10.11
C ASP A 22 -2.64 16.97 -9.92
N GLY A 23 -3.94 16.69 -9.94
CA GLY A 23 -4.98 17.71 -9.72
C GLY A 23 -4.95 18.38 -8.33
N PHE A 24 -4.08 17.91 -7.43
CA PHE A 24 -3.85 18.46 -6.09
C PHE A 24 -2.46 19.12 -5.96
N GLY A 25 -1.69 19.24 -7.05
CA GLY A 25 -0.36 19.84 -7.07
C GLY A 25 0.76 18.93 -6.54
N LYS A 26 0.53 17.61 -6.41
CA LYS A 26 1.55 16.66 -5.96
C LYS A 26 2.40 16.17 -7.13
N THR A 27 3.68 15.99 -6.88
CA THR A 27 4.68 15.51 -7.87
C THR A 27 5.04 14.04 -7.70
N HIS A 28 4.51 13.38 -6.67
CA HIS A 28 4.89 12.04 -6.27
C HIS A 28 3.66 11.23 -5.87
N THR A 29 3.63 9.94 -6.22
CA THR A 29 2.52 9.03 -5.88
C THR A 29 3.05 7.66 -5.49
N THR A 30 2.37 7.03 -4.53
CA THR A 30 2.63 5.66 -4.10
C THR A 30 1.33 4.88 -4.07
N TYR A 31 1.37 3.65 -4.58
CA TYR A 31 0.26 2.72 -4.46
C TYR A 31 0.50 1.74 -3.30
N VAL A 32 -0.39 1.75 -2.30
CA VAL A 32 -0.34 0.83 -1.16
C VAL A 32 -1.52 -0.12 -1.26
N SER A 33 -1.26 -1.37 -1.63
CA SER A 33 -2.26 -2.43 -1.62
C SER A 33 -2.40 -3.02 -0.22
N LYS A 34 -3.62 -3.02 0.33
CA LYS A 34 -3.94 -3.85 1.50
C LYS A 34 -4.35 -5.23 1.00
N LYS A 35 -3.71 -6.30 1.47
CA LYS A 35 -4.29 -7.64 1.35
C LYS A 35 -5.55 -7.68 2.20
N VAL A 36 -6.71 -7.51 1.58
CA VAL A 36 -7.98 -7.86 2.21
C VAL A 36 -8.00 -9.37 2.28
N ALA A 37 -7.95 -9.94 3.49
CA ALA A 37 -8.18 -11.37 3.65
C ALA A 37 -9.53 -11.66 3.02
N ALA A 38 -9.55 -12.48 1.96
CA ALA A 38 -10.81 -12.95 1.39
C ALA A 38 -11.60 -13.52 2.57
N ALA A 39 -12.74 -12.91 2.88
CA ALA A 39 -13.64 -13.47 3.87
C ALA A 39 -13.86 -14.91 3.42
N LYS A 40 -13.42 -15.89 4.23
CA LYS A 40 -13.75 -17.29 3.95
C LYS A 40 -15.27 -17.35 3.96
N MET A 41 -15.90 -17.30 2.78
CA MET A 41 -17.29 -17.67 2.63
C MET A 41 -17.37 -19.13 3.04
N LYS A 42 -17.70 -19.38 4.32
CA LYS A 42 -18.26 -20.66 4.76
C LYS A 42 -19.69 -20.74 4.21
N GLY A 43 -19.79 -20.85 2.89
CA GLY A 43 -21.02 -21.17 2.18
C GLY A 43 -20.93 -22.63 1.76
N SER A 44 -21.56 -23.51 2.54
CA SER A 44 -21.81 -24.89 2.17
C SER A 44 -22.59 -24.94 0.85
N LEU A 45 -21.91 -25.21 -0.27
CA LEU A 45 -22.58 -25.55 -1.52
C LEU A 45 -22.74 -27.07 -1.56
N LYS A 46 -23.91 -27.53 -1.11
CA LYS A 46 -24.38 -28.88 -1.38
C LYS A 46 -24.98 -28.87 -2.79
N LYS A 47 -24.34 -29.58 -3.71
CA LYS A 47 -24.98 -30.10 -4.93
C LYS A 47 -25.08 -31.60 -4.78
#